data_AF-A0A927X858-F1
#
_entry.id   AF-A0A927X858-F1
#
_cell.length_a   1.000
_cell.length_b   1.000
_cell.length_c   1.000
_cell.angle_alpha   90.00
_cell.angle_beta   90.00
_cell.angle_gamma   90.00
#
_symmetry.space_group_name_H-M   'P 1'
#
loop_
_entity.id
_entity.type
_entity.pdbx_description
1 polymer ?
#
loop_
_entity_poly.entity_id
_entity_poly.type
_entity_poly.pdbx_seq_one_letter_code
_entity_poly.pdbx_strand_id
1 'polypeptide(L)'
;MKLTKRSYNRRIYVFGIVMFLSIALMSTGFATWVMSQNANKDGEGNIQVGTITDGSIAFKGDISISDTFRFDPALGDSDGHIVHRAPEQVGEEPVDPKLTAENLKVTISGTVTPKEYFKELTVKIEKDDIPAGVIAAADAGYITLPTCYDNPVVLTEASPEISIQESDVNFSYTVEFGWGSVFGNKNPSLYLDDPLTPNPETGKAYTFEEKEALLVEFRRTMFDLDDTVPAEEVMSYLGTNLVYTISLVATANI
;
A
#
# COMPACT_ATOMS: atom_id res chain seq x y z
N MET A 1 38.32 48.26 39.90
CA MET A 1 38.31 46.87 40.38
C MET A 1 39.01 45.99 39.34
N LYS A 2 40.29 45.64 39.54
CA LYS A 2 41.07 44.84 38.58
C LYS A 2 40.51 43.41 38.57
N LEU A 3 39.86 43.01 37.48
CA LEU A 3 39.51 41.61 37.25
C LEU A 3 40.82 40.84 37.02
N THR A 4 41.15 39.93 37.93
CA THR A 4 42.28 39.01 37.73
C THR A 4 42.09 38.25 36.42
N LYS A 5 43.13 38.16 35.57
CA LYS A 5 43.13 37.58 34.20
C LYS A 5 42.35 36.26 34.06
N ARG A 6 42.30 35.46 35.14
CA ARG A 6 41.55 34.20 35.26
C ARG A 6 40.01 34.33 35.26
N SER A 7 39.47 35.43 35.78
CA SER A 7 38.03 35.74 35.85
C SER A 7 37.47 36.27 34.53
N TYR A 8 38.24 37.13 33.84
CA TYR A 8 37.88 37.66 32.53
C TYR A 8 37.82 36.56 31.46
N ASN A 9 38.82 35.68 31.43
CA ASN A 9 38.82 34.52 30.52
C ASN A 9 37.63 33.59 30.80
N ARG A 10 37.26 33.36 32.08
CA ARG A 10 36.10 32.54 32.44
C ARG A 10 34.78 33.13 31.92
N ARG A 11 34.62 34.46 31.95
CA ARG A 11 33.42 35.14 31.42
C ARG A 11 33.33 35.06 29.90
N ILE A 12 34.46 35.12 29.20
CA ILE A 12 34.52 34.96 27.74
C ILE A 12 34.09 33.55 27.33
N TYR A 13 34.59 32.51 28.00
CA TYR A 13 34.18 31.14 27.72
C TYR A 13 32.69 30.91 28.01
N VAL A 14 32.18 31.48 29.11
CA VAL A 14 30.75 31.37 29.46
C VAL A 14 29.85 32.07 28.43
N PHE A 15 30.23 33.25 27.94
CA PHE A 15 29.47 33.93 26.87
C PHE A 15 29.50 33.14 25.56
N GLY A 16 30.64 32.54 25.21
CA GLY A 16 30.76 31.67 24.05
C GLY A 16 29.89 30.43 24.14
N ILE A 17 29.87 29.75 25.29
CA ILE A 17 29.04 28.55 25.53
C ILE A 17 27.55 28.90 25.48
N VAL A 18 27.14 30.04 26.05
CA VAL A 18 25.72 30.46 26.02
C VAL A 18 25.27 30.83 24.61
N MET A 19 26.09 31.55 23.81
CA MET A 19 25.76 31.79 22.39
C MET A 19 25.69 30.49 21.58
N PHE A 20 26.62 29.55 21.80
CA PHE A 20 26.62 28.27 21.09
C PHE A 20 25.39 27.42 21.45
N LEU A 21 24.98 27.43 22.73
CA LEU A 21 23.75 26.78 23.17
C LEU A 21 22.50 27.44 22.59
N SER A 22 22.46 28.76 22.41
CA SER A 22 21.33 29.45 21.77
C SER A 22 21.20 29.10 20.29
N ILE A 23 22.32 29.03 19.55
CA ILE A 23 22.32 28.63 18.14
C ILE A 23 21.93 27.14 18.00
N ALA A 24 22.38 26.28 18.92
CA ALA A 24 21.96 24.89 18.98
C ALA A 24 20.46 24.74 19.29
N LEU A 25 19.91 25.56 20.21
CA LEU A 25 18.49 25.49 20.58
C LEU A 25 17.56 26.06 19.50
N MET A 26 18.01 27.09 18.77
CA MET A 26 17.32 27.58 17.56
C MET A 26 17.41 26.56 16.41
N SER A 27 18.46 25.74 16.35
CA SER A 27 18.58 24.63 15.37
C SER A 27 17.70 23.42 15.73
N THR A 28 17.34 23.23 17.00
CA THR A 28 16.34 22.22 17.42
C THR A 28 14.90 22.73 17.34
N GLY A 29 14.70 24.02 17.03
CA GLY A 29 13.38 24.65 16.86
C GLY A 29 12.68 24.34 15.53
N PHE A 30 13.29 23.52 14.68
CA PHE A 30 12.71 22.97 13.44
C PHE A 30 12.73 21.43 13.45
N ALA A 31 12.69 20.80 14.61
CA ALA A 31 12.18 19.44 14.66
C ALA A 31 10.66 19.55 14.51
N THR A 32 10.19 19.68 13.26
CA THR A 32 8.81 19.40 12.91
C THR A 32 8.50 18.04 13.50
N TRP A 33 7.70 18.03 14.56
CA TRP A 33 7.25 16.83 15.21
C TRP A 33 6.45 16.04 14.17
N VAL A 34 7.06 15.01 13.61
CA VAL A 34 6.37 14.02 12.81
C VAL A 34 5.50 13.24 13.78
N MET A 35 4.22 13.57 13.82
CA MET A 35 3.26 12.73 14.52
C MET A 35 2.86 11.62 13.56
N SER A 36 3.42 10.43 13.78
CA SER A 36 2.86 9.23 13.20
C SER A 36 1.58 8.91 13.96
N GLN A 37 0.43 9.13 13.33
CA GLN A 37 -0.84 8.61 13.82
C GLN A 37 -1.18 7.37 13.00
N ASN A 38 -1.41 6.25 13.68
CA ASN A 38 -2.15 5.14 13.08
C ASN A 38 -3.59 5.63 12.90
N ALA A 39 -3.94 6.08 11.70
CA ALA A 39 -5.27 6.56 11.36
C ALA A 39 -6.23 5.42 10.99
N ASN A 40 -6.02 4.24 11.59
CA ASN A 40 -6.87 3.10 11.32
C ASN A 40 -8.14 3.22 12.18
N LYS A 41 -9.30 3.28 11.50
CA LYS A 41 -10.37 2.37 11.90
C LYS A 41 -9.83 0.95 11.78
N ASP A 42 -10.25 0.08 12.68
CA ASP A 42 -10.28 -1.37 12.50
C ASP A 42 -11.04 -1.70 11.20
N GLY A 43 -10.39 -1.53 10.05
CA GLY A 43 -10.94 -1.86 8.75
C GLY A 43 -10.79 -3.36 8.58
N GLU A 44 -11.89 -4.10 8.68
CA GLU A 44 -11.95 -5.52 8.34
C GLU A 44 -11.36 -5.73 6.94
N GLY A 45 -10.08 -6.12 6.90
CA GLY A 45 -9.37 -6.16 5.65
C GLY A 45 -7.86 -6.21 5.77
N ASN A 46 -7.21 -6.20 4.62
CA ASN A 46 -5.81 -6.56 4.48
C ASN A 46 -4.91 -5.35 4.15
N ILE A 47 -5.38 -4.13 4.41
CA ILE A 47 -4.67 -2.88 4.13
C ILE A 47 -4.61 -2.03 5.39
N GLN A 48 -3.43 -1.52 5.71
CA GLN A 48 -3.17 -0.61 6.82
C GLN A 48 -2.67 0.73 6.28
N VAL A 49 -3.14 1.83 6.86
CA VAL A 49 -2.68 3.17 6.46
C VAL A 49 -1.97 3.89 7.61
N GLY A 50 -0.69 4.16 7.41
CA GLY A 50 0.11 5.04 8.26
C GLY A 50 -0.01 6.49 7.80
N THR A 51 -0.11 7.43 8.75
CA THR A 51 -0.13 8.86 8.43
C THR A 51 1.01 9.60 9.11
N ILE A 52 1.65 10.50 8.38
CA ILE A 52 2.77 11.35 8.82
C ILE A 52 2.41 12.77 8.40
N THR A 53 2.43 13.72 9.35
CA THR A 53 2.14 15.13 9.05
C THR A 53 3.23 16.05 9.58
N ASP A 54 3.43 17.16 8.86
CA ASP A 54 4.05 18.36 9.44
C ASP A 54 3.16 18.90 10.56
N GLY A 55 3.72 19.48 11.63
CA GLY A 55 2.97 20.03 12.75
C GLY A 55 2.01 21.17 12.39
N SER A 56 2.13 21.75 11.20
CA SER A 56 1.27 22.84 10.71
C SER A 56 0.01 22.35 9.98
N ILE A 57 -0.10 21.05 9.70
CA ILE A 57 -1.24 20.40 9.05
C ILE A 57 -1.60 19.08 9.75
N ALA A 58 -2.80 18.58 9.51
CA ALA A 58 -3.28 17.33 10.06
C ALA A 58 -4.22 16.62 9.09
N PHE A 59 -4.29 15.30 9.17
CA PHE A 59 -5.43 14.57 8.62
C PHE A 59 -6.65 14.83 9.51
N LYS A 60 -7.78 15.14 8.87
CA LYS A 60 -9.05 15.42 9.52
C LYS A 60 -9.92 14.17 9.46
N GLY A 61 -10.23 13.62 10.62
CA GLY A 61 -11.01 12.38 10.73
C GLY A 61 -10.20 11.14 10.31
N ASP A 62 -10.92 10.05 10.06
CA ASP A 62 -10.31 8.78 9.67
C ASP A 62 -10.02 8.73 8.17
N ILE A 63 -9.02 7.95 7.80
CA ILE A 63 -8.78 7.59 6.40
C ILE A 63 -9.80 6.52 6.00
N SER A 64 -10.37 6.67 4.80
CA SER A 64 -11.31 5.71 4.22
C SER A 64 -10.60 4.85 3.17
N ILE A 65 -10.81 3.54 3.27
CA ILE A 65 -10.32 2.52 2.34
C ILE A 65 -11.56 1.90 1.68
N SER A 66 -11.56 1.81 0.35
CA SER A 66 -12.76 1.36 -0.39
C SER A 66 -13.09 -0.12 -0.22
N ASP A 67 -12.07 -0.99 -0.16
CA ASP A 67 -12.19 -2.45 -0.07
C ASP A 67 -10.78 -3.06 0.21
N THR A 68 -10.63 -4.37 0.03
CA THR A 68 -9.43 -5.18 0.24
C THR A 68 -8.87 -5.72 -1.08
N PHE A 69 -7.57 -6.04 -1.11
CA PHE A 69 -6.96 -6.69 -2.26
C PHE A 69 -7.31 -8.18 -2.30
N ARG A 70 -7.74 -8.67 -3.48
CA ARG A 70 -8.10 -10.07 -3.76
C ARG A 70 -7.54 -10.52 -5.08
N PHE A 71 -6.69 -11.55 -5.05
CA PHE A 71 -6.10 -12.22 -6.21
C PHE A 71 -6.90 -13.48 -6.56
N ASP A 72 -8.19 -13.27 -6.83
CA ASP A 72 -9.19 -14.30 -7.06
C ASP A 72 -9.64 -14.36 -8.53
N PRO A 73 -10.45 -15.35 -8.95
CA PRO A 73 -10.95 -15.42 -10.32
C PRO A 73 -11.74 -14.18 -10.74
N ALA A 74 -11.78 -13.92 -12.04
CA ALA A 74 -12.47 -12.76 -12.57
C ALA A 74 -13.99 -12.79 -12.26
N LEU A 75 -14.57 -11.63 -11.95
CA LEU A 75 -16.00 -11.53 -11.69
C LEU A 75 -16.80 -12.02 -12.91
N GLY A 76 -17.74 -12.94 -12.67
CA GLY A 76 -18.61 -13.47 -13.72
C GLY A 76 -17.98 -14.56 -14.57
N ASP A 77 -16.76 -15.00 -14.23
CA ASP A 77 -16.14 -16.18 -14.85
C ASP A 77 -16.78 -17.46 -14.32
N SER A 78 -17.83 -17.91 -15.01
CA SER A 78 -18.62 -19.09 -14.64
C SER A 78 -18.25 -20.34 -15.42
N ASP A 79 -17.35 -20.23 -16.40
CA ASP A 79 -17.04 -21.27 -17.36
C ASP A 79 -15.56 -21.64 -17.27
N GLY A 80 -15.23 -22.92 -17.35
CA GLY A 80 -13.86 -23.39 -17.26
C GLY A 80 -13.58 -24.14 -15.96
N HIS A 81 -12.30 -24.19 -15.57
CA HIS A 81 -11.86 -25.01 -14.43
C HIS A 81 -11.48 -24.14 -13.22
N ILE A 82 -11.13 -22.88 -13.45
CA ILE A 82 -10.76 -21.91 -12.43
C ILE A 82 -11.89 -20.88 -12.37
N VAL A 83 -13.04 -21.28 -11.86
CA VAL A 83 -14.23 -20.42 -11.90
C VAL A 83 -14.34 -19.55 -10.66
N HIS A 84 -14.91 -18.36 -10.84
CA HIS A 84 -15.41 -17.58 -9.72
C HIS A 84 -16.60 -18.33 -9.12
N ARG A 85 -16.40 -18.95 -7.96
CA ARG A 85 -17.48 -19.57 -7.20
C ARG A 85 -18.13 -18.51 -6.35
N ALA A 86 -19.34 -18.08 -6.74
CA ALA A 86 -20.18 -17.29 -5.85
C ALA A 86 -20.32 -18.07 -4.53
N PRO A 87 -20.14 -17.42 -3.38
CA PRO A 87 -20.16 -18.08 -2.09
C PRO A 87 -21.49 -18.79 -1.90
N GLU A 88 -21.42 -20.01 -1.36
CA GLU A 88 -22.61 -20.75 -0.98
C GLU A 88 -23.35 -19.92 0.08
N GLN A 89 -24.66 -19.71 -0.09
CA GLN A 89 -25.45 -18.85 0.80
C GLN A 89 -25.31 -19.35 2.24
N VAL A 90 -24.70 -18.56 3.12
CA VAL A 90 -24.69 -18.83 4.57
C VAL A 90 -25.73 -17.92 5.23
N GLY A 91 -26.98 -18.38 5.32
CA GLY A 91 -28.10 -17.63 5.91
C GLY A 91 -29.10 -17.06 4.88
N GLU A 92 -29.93 -16.09 5.30
CA GLU A 92 -30.97 -15.45 4.46
C GLU A 92 -30.46 -14.26 3.65
N GLU A 93 -29.24 -13.76 3.90
CA GLU A 93 -28.69 -12.59 3.23
C GLU A 93 -27.83 -13.00 2.02
N PRO A 94 -28.13 -12.49 0.80
CA PRO A 94 -27.33 -12.77 -0.38
C PRO A 94 -25.94 -12.14 -0.23
N VAL A 95 -24.90 -12.98 -0.28
CA VAL A 95 -23.52 -12.50 -0.32
C VAL A 95 -23.26 -11.85 -1.69
N ASP A 96 -22.78 -10.60 -1.70
CA ASP A 96 -22.45 -9.89 -2.94
C ASP A 96 -21.30 -10.63 -3.65
N PRO A 97 -21.49 -11.13 -4.89
CA PRO A 97 -20.47 -11.86 -5.63
C PRO A 97 -19.20 -11.03 -5.88
N LYS A 98 -19.25 -9.70 -5.76
CA LYS A 98 -18.04 -8.85 -5.82
C LYS A 98 -17.10 -9.05 -4.64
N LEU A 99 -17.59 -9.57 -3.52
CA LEU A 99 -16.79 -9.81 -2.31
C LEU A 99 -15.90 -11.06 -2.44
N THR A 100 -16.14 -11.90 -3.44
CA THR A 100 -15.37 -13.13 -3.73
C THR A 100 -14.63 -13.10 -5.06
N ALA A 101 -14.83 -12.04 -5.84
CA ALA A 101 -14.14 -11.83 -7.10
C ALA A 101 -12.84 -11.06 -6.90
N GLU A 102 -11.99 -11.11 -7.92
CA GLU A 102 -10.79 -10.28 -8.03
C GLU A 102 -11.07 -8.83 -7.63
N ASN A 103 -10.18 -8.29 -6.80
CA ASN A 103 -10.06 -6.87 -6.60
C ASN A 103 -8.59 -6.47 -6.49
N LEU A 104 -8.03 -5.93 -7.56
CA LEU A 104 -6.65 -5.44 -7.59
C LEU A 104 -6.56 -3.92 -7.38
N LYS A 105 -7.68 -3.23 -7.18
CA LYS A 105 -7.75 -1.77 -7.07
C LYS A 105 -8.39 -1.38 -5.75
N VAL A 106 -7.66 -0.61 -4.95
CA VAL A 106 -8.19 -0.05 -3.71
C VAL A 106 -7.96 1.45 -3.68
N THR A 107 -9.01 2.19 -3.38
CA THR A 107 -8.95 3.64 -3.26
C THR A 107 -8.82 4.03 -1.80
N ILE A 108 -7.81 4.86 -1.51
CA ILE A 108 -7.57 5.47 -0.21
C ILE A 108 -7.98 6.93 -0.32
N SER A 109 -8.82 7.38 0.60
CA SER A 109 -9.32 8.75 0.60
C SER A 109 -9.33 9.34 2.00
N GLY A 110 -9.25 10.65 2.06
CA GLY A 110 -9.26 11.38 3.33
C GLY A 110 -9.17 12.88 3.12
N THR A 111 -9.00 13.58 4.23
CA THR A 111 -9.00 15.05 4.24
C THR A 111 -7.79 15.55 5.01
N VAL A 112 -7.09 16.55 4.47
CA VAL A 112 -5.97 17.27 5.10
C VAL A 112 -6.41 18.71 5.40
N THR A 113 -6.02 19.23 6.56
CA THR A 113 -6.39 20.58 7.02
C THR A 113 -5.24 21.22 7.81
N PRO A 114 -5.09 22.55 7.82
CA PRO A 114 -5.77 23.52 6.95
C PRO A 114 -5.14 23.57 5.56
N LYS A 115 -5.94 23.87 4.53
CA LYS A 115 -5.48 23.91 3.13
C LYS A 115 -4.38 24.93 2.87
N GLU A 116 -4.36 26.05 3.62
CA GLU A 116 -3.45 27.17 3.38
C GLU A 116 -1.98 26.77 3.53
N TYR A 117 -1.72 25.76 4.37
CA TYR A 117 -0.41 25.20 4.55
C TYR A 117 -0.18 23.96 3.70
N PHE A 118 -1.15 23.43 2.96
CA PHE A 118 -0.95 22.23 2.16
C PHE A 118 0.04 22.49 1.01
N LYS A 119 1.10 21.68 0.94
CA LYS A 119 2.05 21.68 -0.18
C LYS A 119 1.84 20.48 -1.08
N GLU A 120 1.99 19.30 -0.48
CA GLU A 120 1.93 18.03 -1.19
C GLU A 120 1.56 16.89 -0.24
N LEU A 121 0.96 15.85 -0.80
CA LEU A 121 0.70 14.57 -0.16
C LEU A 121 1.51 13.50 -0.89
N THR A 122 2.42 12.83 -0.19
CA THR A 122 3.16 11.69 -0.74
C THR A 122 2.50 10.39 -0.32
N VAL A 123 2.21 9.53 -1.29
CA VAL A 123 1.71 8.16 -1.09
C VAL A 123 2.84 7.18 -1.40
N LYS A 124 3.14 6.28 -0.46
CA LYS A 124 4.14 5.22 -0.65
C LYS A 124 3.67 3.92 -0.03
N ILE A 125 4.05 2.79 -0.60
CA ILE A 125 3.95 1.50 0.10
C ILE A 125 5.22 1.31 0.94
N GLU A 126 5.05 0.91 2.20
CA GLU A 126 6.21 0.61 3.06
C GLU A 126 6.79 -0.74 2.68
N LYS A 127 7.98 -0.73 2.06
CA LYS A 127 8.61 -1.94 1.51
C LYS A 127 8.87 -3.02 2.57
N ASP A 128 9.20 -2.60 3.79
CA ASP A 128 9.48 -3.50 4.91
C ASP A 128 8.21 -4.21 5.43
N ASP A 129 7.03 -3.68 5.11
CA ASP A 129 5.73 -4.18 5.57
C ASP A 129 4.92 -4.88 4.46
N ILE A 130 5.54 -5.15 3.30
CA ILE A 130 4.95 -6.01 2.26
C ILE A 130 5.36 -7.46 2.51
N PRO A 131 4.44 -8.43 2.40
CA PRO A 131 4.77 -9.85 2.51
C PRO A 131 5.82 -10.27 1.48
N ALA A 132 6.85 -11.00 1.91
CA ALA A 132 7.94 -11.42 1.03
C ALA A 132 7.47 -12.20 -0.20
N GLY A 133 6.43 -13.03 -0.04
CA GLY A 133 5.83 -13.78 -1.15
C GLY A 133 5.20 -12.90 -2.24
N VAL A 134 4.66 -11.73 -1.89
CA VAL A 134 4.15 -10.77 -2.89
C VAL A 134 5.30 -10.22 -3.74
N ILE A 135 6.44 -9.92 -3.12
CA ILE A 135 7.64 -9.45 -3.83
C ILE A 135 8.17 -10.57 -4.72
N ALA A 136 8.26 -11.80 -4.20
CA ALA A 136 8.68 -12.97 -4.98
C ALA A 136 7.75 -13.24 -6.17
N ALA A 137 6.44 -13.08 -6.01
CA ALA A 137 5.46 -13.24 -7.08
C ALA A 137 5.61 -12.16 -8.17
N ALA A 138 5.95 -10.93 -7.78
CA ALA A 138 6.26 -9.87 -8.73
C ALA A 138 7.57 -10.12 -9.49
N ASP A 139 8.62 -10.55 -8.78
CA ASP A 139 9.92 -10.88 -9.37
C ASP A 139 9.83 -12.07 -10.35
N ALA A 140 8.98 -13.06 -10.02
CA ALA A 140 8.66 -14.18 -10.89
C ALA A 140 7.72 -13.81 -12.07
N GLY A 141 7.19 -12.58 -12.09
CA GLY A 141 6.35 -12.09 -13.19
C GLY A 141 4.90 -12.58 -13.15
N TYR A 142 4.41 -13.07 -12.01
CA TYR A 142 3.00 -13.41 -11.82
C TYR A 142 2.12 -12.17 -11.63
N ILE A 143 2.64 -11.15 -10.96
CA ILE A 143 1.93 -9.89 -10.69
C ILE A 143 2.82 -8.69 -11.02
N THR A 144 2.22 -7.50 -11.10
CA THR A 144 2.94 -6.23 -11.12
C THR A 144 2.57 -5.43 -9.87
N LEU A 145 3.59 -4.87 -9.22
CA LEU A 145 3.39 -4.06 -8.02
C LEU A 145 2.84 -2.67 -8.38
N PRO A 146 2.12 -2.01 -7.47
CA PRO A 146 1.62 -0.66 -7.68
C PRO A 146 2.74 0.35 -7.93
N THR A 147 2.44 1.41 -8.67
CA THR A 147 3.43 2.44 -9.01
C THR A 147 4.04 3.11 -7.78
N CYS A 148 3.25 3.24 -6.69
CA CYS A 148 3.67 3.76 -5.40
C CYS A 148 4.57 2.84 -4.56
N TYR A 149 4.90 1.64 -5.06
CA TYR A 149 5.86 0.72 -4.42
C TYR A 149 7.31 1.19 -4.60
N ASP A 150 7.76 1.36 -5.85
CA ASP A 150 9.15 1.74 -6.13
C ASP A 150 9.36 3.25 -6.08
N ASN A 151 8.34 4.02 -6.44
CA ASN A 151 8.43 5.46 -6.54
C ASN A 151 7.32 6.08 -5.70
N PRO A 152 7.65 6.81 -4.63
CA PRO A 152 6.65 7.58 -3.89
C PRO A 152 5.89 8.52 -4.84
N VAL A 153 4.57 8.50 -4.77
CA VAL A 153 3.70 9.31 -5.61
C VAL A 153 3.41 10.62 -4.89
N VAL A 154 3.82 11.73 -5.50
CA VAL A 154 3.62 13.07 -4.94
C VAL A 154 2.38 13.71 -5.58
N LEU A 155 1.37 13.97 -4.75
CA LEU A 155 0.13 14.63 -5.13
C LEU A 155 0.18 16.10 -4.69
N THR A 156 -0.12 17.00 -5.62
CA THR A 156 -0.15 18.45 -5.39
C THR A 156 -1.55 18.98 -5.69
N GLU A 157 -1.82 20.27 -5.45
CA GLU A 157 -3.12 20.86 -5.78
C GLU A 157 -3.54 20.70 -7.26
N ALA A 158 -2.59 20.48 -8.16
CA ALA A 158 -2.84 20.25 -9.58
C ALA A 158 -3.14 18.77 -9.92
N SER A 159 -2.93 17.85 -8.98
CA SER A 159 -3.17 16.41 -9.19
C SER A 159 -4.68 16.12 -9.25
N PRO A 160 -5.14 15.27 -10.19
CA PRO A 160 -6.57 14.94 -10.32
C PRO A 160 -7.14 14.22 -9.09
N GLU A 161 -6.29 13.61 -8.27
CA GLU A 161 -6.63 12.96 -7.01
C GLU A 161 -6.90 13.95 -5.87
N ILE A 162 -6.62 15.24 -6.08
CA ILE A 162 -6.79 16.30 -5.08
C ILE A 162 -8.00 17.19 -5.42
N SER A 163 -8.81 17.48 -4.41
CA SER A 163 -9.92 18.42 -4.49
C SER A 163 -9.83 19.45 -3.37
N ILE A 164 -9.60 20.71 -3.74
CA ILE A 164 -9.50 21.82 -2.79
C ILE A 164 -10.91 22.27 -2.37
N GLN A 165 -11.16 22.27 -1.07
CA GLN A 165 -12.37 22.80 -0.45
C GLN A 165 -12.10 24.16 0.19
N GLU A 166 -13.09 24.72 0.90
CA GLU A 166 -12.97 26.06 1.48
C GLU A 166 -11.87 26.16 2.55
N SER A 167 -11.78 25.18 3.46
CA SER A 167 -10.73 25.11 4.49
C SER A 167 -9.81 23.90 4.38
N ASP A 168 -10.19 22.91 3.56
CA ASP A 168 -9.65 21.56 3.60
C ASP A 168 -9.19 21.11 2.21
N VAL A 169 -8.34 20.09 2.17
CA VAL A 169 -7.88 19.40 0.96
C VAL A 169 -8.35 17.96 1.02
N ASN A 170 -9.23 17.55 0.12
CA ASN A 170 -9.64 16.16 -0.01
C ASN A 170 -8.71 15.45 -0.98
N PHE A 171 -8.34 14.21 -0.67
CA PHE A 171 -7.60 13.35 -1.58
C PHE A 171 -8.32 12.02 -1.81
N SER A 172 -8.11 11.44 -2.98
CA SER A 172 -8.59 10.11 -3.35
C SER A 172 -7.61 9.46 -4.32
N TYR A 173 -6.79 8.54 -3.82
CA TYR A 173 -5.75 7.87 -4.59
C TYR A 173 -6.03 6.36 -4.71
N THR A 174 -5.97 5.83 -5.93
CA THR A 174 -6.14 4.38 -6.18
C THR A 174 -4.79 3.69 -6.25
N VAL A 175 -4.59 2.72 -5.36
CA VAL A 175 -3.50 1.75 -5.41
C VAL A 175 -3.95 0.58 -6.28
N GLU A 176 -3.16 0.23 -7.28
CA GLU A 176 -3.51 -0.77 -8.28
C GLU A 176 -2.37 -1.78 -8.48
N PHE A 177 -2.65 -3.05 -8.22
CA PHE A 177 -1.83 -4.15 -8.71
C PHE A 177 -2.26 -4.51 -10.13
N GLY A 178 -1.36 -5.14 -10.88
CA GLY A 178 -1.70 -5.79 -12.14
C GLY A 178 -1.30 -7.26 -12.14
N TRP A 179 -1.78 -7.99 -13.13
CA TRP A 179 -1.23 -9.31 -13.46
C TRP A 179 0.03 -9.15 -14.28
N GLY A 180 0.99 -10.04 -14.05
CA GLY A 180 2.27 -10.04 -14.73
C GLY A 180 2.24 -10.83 -16.04
N SER A 181 3.41 -10.91 -16.68
CA SER A 181 3.57 -11.51 -17.99
C SER A 181 3.30 -13.02 -18.03
N VAL A 182 3.44 -13.73 -16.91
CA VAL A 182 3.14 -15.17 -16.83
C VAL A 182 1.68 -15.45 -17.21
N PHE A 183 0.77 -14.54 -16.84
CA PHE A 183 -0.66 -14.61 -17.19
C PHE A 183 -1.03 -13.65 -18.33
N GLY A 184 -0.06 -13.24 -19.15
CA GLY A 184 -0.30 -12.32 -20.27
C GLY A 184 -0.91 -10.98 -19.86
N ASN A 185 -0.64 -10.53 -18.63
CA ASN A 185 -1.25 -9.35 -17.99
C ASN A 185 -2.79 -9.42 -17.88
N LYS A 186 -3.35 -10.63 -17.76
CA LYS A 186 -4.78 -10.90 -17.56
C LYS A 186 -4.98 -11.73 -16.28
N ASN A 187 -6.21 -11.74 -15.79
CA ASN A 187 -6.58 -12.63 -14.70
C ASN A 187 -6.27 -14.11 -15.07
N PRO A 188 -5.65 -14.89 -14.17
CA PRO A 188 -5.30 -16.29 -14.41
C PRO A 188 -6.48 -17.15 -14.86
N SER A 189 -7.69 -16.91 -14.33
CA SER A 189 -8.88 -17.67 -14.70
C SER A 189 -9.20 -17.50 -16.19
N LEU A 190 -9.19 -16.25 -16.66
CA LEU A 190 -9.42 -15.92 -18.07
C LEU A 190 -8.25 -16.33 -18.96
N TYR A 191 -7.01 -16.18 -18.49
CA TYR A 191 -5.81 -16.49 -19.28
C TYR A 191 -5.69 -18.00 -19.54
N LEU A 192 -5.89 -18.81 -18.51
CA LEU A 192 -5.71 -20.25 -18.58
C LEU A 192 -6.87 -20.96 -19.29
N ASP A 193 -8.07 -20.37 -19.27
CA ASP A 193 -9.23 -20.89 -19.99
C ASP A 193 -9.34 -20.35 -21.44
N ASP A 194 -8.46 -19.46 -21.89
CA ASP A 194 -8.42 -18.97 -23.27
C ASP A 194 -7.84 -20.03 -24.24
N PRO A 195 -8.63 -20.59 -25.17
CA PRO A 195 -8.16 -21.61 -26.12
C PRO A 195 -7.17 -21.06 -27.16
N LEU A 196 -7.07 -19.74 -27.30
CA LEU A 196 -6.10 -19.07 -28.17
C LEU A 196 -4.78 -18.78 -27.48
N THR A 197 -4.68 -19.05 -26.18
CA THR A 197 -3.46 -18.92 -25.39
C THR A 197 -2.80 -20.29 -25.24
N PRO A 198 -1.87 -20.68 -26.14
CA PRO A 198 -1.19 -21.95 -26.02
C PRO A 198 -0.20 -21.92 -24.86
N ASN A 199 -0.08 -23.05 -24.17
CA ASN A 199 1.06 -23.33 -23.30
C ASN A 199 2.35 -23.14 -24.12
N PRO A 200 3.28 -22.28 -23.67
CA PRO A 200 4.51 -21.98 -24.41
C PRO A 200 5.42 -23.20 -24.60
N GLU A 201 5.31 -24.20 -23.73
CA GLU A 201 6.10 -25.44 -23.79
C GLU A 201 5.54 -26.45 -24.79
N THR A 202 4.21 -26.60 -24.84
CA THR A 202 3.55 -27.65 -25.63
C THR A 202 2.92 -27.14 -26.93
N GLY A 203 2.71 -25.83 -27.06
CA GLY A 203 2.01 -25.20 -28.17
C GLY A 203 0.51 -25.52 -28.25
N LYS A 204 -0.06 -26.13 -27.20
CA LYS A 204 -1.48 -26.52 -27.11
C LYS A 204 -2.18 -25.74 -25.99
N ALA A 205 -3.50 -25.76 -25.97
CA ALA A 205 -4.24 -25.25 -24.82
C ALA A 205 -3.82 -25.99 -23.53
N TYR A 206 -3.78 -25.26 -22.41
CA TYR A 206 -3.46 -25.83 -21.12
C TYR A 206 -4.44 -26.94 -20.74
N THR A 207 -3.89 -28.07 -20.28
CA THR A 207 -4.64 -29.15 -19.64
C THR A 207 -5.02 -28.77 -18.21
N PHE A 208 -6.01 -29.46 -17.63
CA PHE A 208 -6.43 -29.21 -16.24
C PHE A 208 -5.27 -29.27 -15.24
N GLU A 209 -4.42 -30.30 -15.36
CA GLU A 209 -3.26 -30.52 -14.49
C GLU A 209 -2.24 -29.38 -14.60
N GLU A 210 -1.98 -28.87 -15.82
CA GLU A 210 -1.07 -27.74 -16.03
C GLU A 210 -1.63 -26.43 -15.45
N LYS A 211 -2.95 -26.20 -15.57
CA LYS A 211 -3.61 -25.03 -14.98
C LYS A 211 -3.51 -25.04 -13.45
N GLU A 212 -3.83 -26.17 -12.85
CA GLU A 212 -3.76 -26.36 -11.40
C GLU A 212 -2.32 -26.19 -10.90
N ALA A 213 -1.35 -26.83 -11.56
CA ALA A 213 0.05 -26.71 -11.19
C ALA A 213 0.55 -25.25 -11.21
N LEU A 214 0.22 -24.49 -12.26
CA LEU A 214 0.65 -23.09 -12.37
C LEU A 214 -0.01 -22.19 -11.31
N LEU A 215 -1.28 -22.42 -10.99
CA LEU A 215 -1.96 -21.68 -9.92
C LEU A 215 -1.42 -22.03 -8.53
N VAL A 216 -1.11 -23.29 -8.28
CA VAL A 216 -0.49 -23.75 -7.03
C VAL A 216 0.88 -23.11 -6.89
N GLU A 217 1.70 -23.07 -7.95
CA GLU A 217 3.01 -22.42 -7.94
C GLU A 217 2.89 -20.91 -7.67
N PHE A 218 1.95 -20.23 -8.34
CA PHE A 218 1.66 -18.82 -8.07
C PHE A 218 1.27 -18.59 -6.61
N ARG A 219 0.30 -19.35 -6.07
CA ARG A 219 -0.15 -19.18 -4.68
C ARG A 219 0.94 -19.54 -3.68
N ARG A 220 1.70 -20.61 -3.89
CA ARG A 220 2.85 -20.93 -3.03
C ARG A 220 3.85 -19.78 -2.98
N THR A 221 4.19 -19.22 -4.14
CA THR A 221 5.10 -18.08 -4.23
C THR A 221 4.50 -16.87 -3.49
N MET A 222 3.24 -16.55 -3.75
CA MET A 222 2.59 -15.36 -3.21
C MET A 222 2.39 -15.40 -1.68
N PHE A 223 2.08 -16.58 -1.14
CA PHE A 223 1.83 -16.80 0.29
C PHE A 223 3.06 -17.33 1.05
N ASP A 224 4.22 -17.45 0.37
CA ASP A 224 5.46 -17.98 0.95
C ASP A 224 5.27 -19.37 1.59
N LEU A 225 4.57 -20.26 0.87
CA LEU A 225 4.24 -21.61 1.33
C LEU A 225 5.29 -22.62 0.83
N ASP A 226 5.68 -23.54 1.69
CA ASP A 226 6.60 -24.62 1.32
C ASP A 226 5.91 -25.75 0.53
N ASP A 227 6.73 -26.61 -0.09
CA ASP A 227 6.27 -27.74 -0.91
C ASP A 227 5.57 -28.85 -0.11
N THR A 228 5.64 -28.82 1.23
CA THR A 228 4.96 -29.79 2.08
C THR A 228 3.47 -29.48 2.24
N VAL A 229 3.05 -28.24 1.97
CA VAL A 229 1.64 -27.85 1.95
C VAL A 229 0.94 -28.48 0.74
N PRO A 230 -0.10 -29.30 0.94
CA PRO A 230 -0.82 -29.95 -0.16
C PRO A 230 -1.46 -28.94 -1.12
N ALA A 231 -1.52 -29.27 -2.41
CA ALA A 231 -2.09 -28.40 -3.45
C ALA A 231 -3.53 -27.94 -3.12
N GLU A 232 -4.37 -28.84 -2.61
CA GLU A 232 -5.75 -28.51 -2.20
C GLU A 232 -5.77 -27.44 -1.10
N GLU A 233 -4.83 -27.52 -0.14
CA GLU A 233 -4.71 -26.54 0.93
C GLU A 233 -4.20 -25.21 0.37
N VAL A 234 -3.16 -25.22 -0.47
CA VAL A 234 -2.63 -24.01 -1.15
C VAL A 234 -3.74 -23.26 -1.89
N MET A 235 -4.60 -23.97 -2.60
CA MET A 235 -5.70 -23.39 -3.37
C MET A 235 -6.80 -22.77 -2.50
N SER A 236 -6.83 -23.07 -1.20
CA SER A 236 -7.76 -22.45 -0.25
C SER A 236 -7.28 -21.12 0.34
N TYR A 237 -5.99 -20.77 0.20
CA TYR A 237 -5.43 -19.52 0.74
C TYR A 237 -5.96 -18.30 -0.02
N LEU A 238 -6.72 -17.43 0.63
CA LEU A 238 -7.31 -16.24 0.00
C LEU A 238 -6.37 -15.04 0.06
N GLY A 239 -6.42 -14.17 -0.97
CA GLY A 239 -5.59 -12.95 -1.05
C GLY A 239 -5.79 -11.98 0.13
N THR A 240 -6.93 -12.08 0.81
CA THR A 240 -7.24 -11.34 2.04
C THR A 240 -6.33 -11.70 3.22
N ASN A 241 -5.57 -12.81 3.15
CA ASN A 241 -4.60 -13.19 4.17
C ASN A 241 -3.30 -12.36 4.13
N LEU A 242 -3.06 -11.58 3.07
CA LEU A 242 -1.85 -10.78 2.88
C LEU A 242 -2.06 -9.35 3.34
N VAL A 243 -1.31 -8.88 4.33
CA VAL A 243 -1.44 -7.51 4.86
C VAL A 243 -0.49 -6.56 4.14
N TYR A 244 -0.99 -5.38 3.75
CA TYR A 244 -0.22 -4.33 3.07
C TYR A 244 -0.25 -3.03 3.86
N THR A 245 0.90 -2.40 4.08
CA THR A 245 0.98 -1.08 4.74
C THR A 245 1.29 0.04 3.75
N ILE A 246 0.45 1.06 3.76
CA ILE A 246 0.55 2.23 2.88
C ILE A 246 0.74 3.46 3.75
N SER A 247 1.76 4.27 3.45
CA SER A 247 2.05 5.49 4.18
C SER A 247 1.67 6.73 3.40
N LEU A 248 1.00 7.63 4.10
CA LEU A 248 0.58 8.94 3.65
C LEU A 248 1.39 10.01 4.39
N VAL A 249 2.17 10.80 3.64
CA VAL A 249 2.99 11.87 4.18
C VAL A 249 2.48 13.21 3.67
N ALA A 250 1.81 13.98 4.53
CA ALA A 250 1.37 15.33 4.20
C ALA A 250 2.44 16.34 4.61
N THR A 251 2.84 17.22 3.68
CA THR A 251 3.87 18.25 3.90
C THR A 251 3.29 19.65 3.80
N ALA A 252 3.78 20.56 4.64
CA ALA A 252 3.35 21.95 4.66
C ALA A 252 4.21 22.88 3.79
N ASN A 253 3.64 23.99 3.30
CA ASN A 253 4.35 25.13 2.75
C ASN A 253 4.89 25.96 3.93
N ILE A 254 6.22 26.03 4.06
CA ILE A 254 6.93 26.83 5.08
C ILE A 254 7.21 28.23 4.54
#